data_AF-A0A2S2PDH9-F1
#
_entry.id   AF-A0A2S2PDH9-F1
#
_cell.length_a   1.000
_cell.length_b   1.000
_cell.length_c   1.000
_cell.angle_alpha   90.00
_cell.angle_beta   90.00
_cell.angle_gamma   90.00
#
_symmetry.space_group_name_H-M   'P 1'
#
loop_
_entity.id
_entity.type
_entity.pdbx_description
1 polymer ?
#
loop_
_entity_poly.entity_id
_entity_poly.type
_entity_poly.pdbx_seq_one_letter_code
_entity_poly.pdbx_strand_id
1 'polypeptide(L)'
;MEKGINMTDMNTCLELTRQQLDEILLGDDGATLPLLQERYLCLQQSADVLLKKYKGNFVNCILESNHSAQKLLEIISENFFHFRDESIYNNQTGNVIYYPVACGDILCWV
;
A
#
# COMPACT_ATOMS: atom_id res chain seq x y z
N MET A 1 5.22 11.43 -17.11
CA MET A 1 6.14 10.86 -16.11
C MET A 1 7.54 11.44 -16.34
N GLU A 2 7.82 12.65 -15.82
CA GLU A 2 9.06 13.40 -16.15
C GLU A 2 10.06 13.51 -14.98
N LYS A 3 9.77 13.01 -13.78
CA LYS A 3 10.61 13.29 -12.60
C LYS A 3 11.75 12.31 -12.30
N GLY A 4 11.96 11.26 -13.08
CA GLY A 4 13.13 10.36 -12.89
C GLY A 4 13.18 9.60 -11.56
N ILE A 5 12.14 9.68 -10.73
CA ILE A 5 12.03 8.96 -9.46
C ILE A 5 11.58 7.53 -9.77
N ASN A 6 12.36 6.55 -9.35
CA ASN A 6 12.03 5.15 -9.53
C ASN A 6 11.09 4.65 -8.42
N MET A 7 9.78 4.79 -8.64
CA MET A 7 8.75 4.31 -7.71
C MET A 7 8.68 2.78 -7.57
N THR A 8 9.42 2.01 -8.39
CA THR A 8 9.47 0.54 -8.28
C THR A 8 10.51 0.06 -7.26
N ASP A 9 11.46 0.91 -6.88
CA ASP A 9 12.45 0.60 -5.85
C ASP A 9 11.95 1.03 -4.46
N MET A 10 11.92 0.07 -3.53
CA MET A 10 11.40 0.32 -2.19
C MET A 10 12.32 1.21 -1.34
N ASN A 11 13.63 1.25 -1.63
CA ASN A 11 14.54 2.17 -0.92
C ASN A 11 14.23 3.61 -1.31
N THR A 12 14.05 3.85 -2.61
CA THR A 12 13.56 5.14 -3.13
C THR A 12 12.23 5.52 -2.48
N CYS A 13 11.28 4.58 -2.37
CA CYS A 13 9.99 4.83 -1.72
C CYS A 13 10.10 5.19 -0.22
N LEU A 14 11.07 4.64 0.51
CA LEU A 14 11.33 5.00 1.91
C LEU A 14 11.96 6.38 2.05
N GLU A 15 12.86 6.77 1.15
CA GLU A 15 13.54 8.07 1.20
C GLU A 15 12.66 9.24 0.75
N LEU A 16 11.55 8.96 0.05
CA LEU A 16 10.61 9.98 -0.40
C LEU A 16 10.01 10.76 0.77
N THR A 17 9.91 12.07 0.59
CA THR A 17 9.18 12.95 1.50
C THR A 17 7.71 13.07 1.10
N ARG A 18 6.84 13.45 2.04
CA ARG A 18 5.42 13.72 1.77
C ARG A 18 5.20 14.79 0.69
N GLN A 19 6.04 15.82 0.64
CA GLN A 19 5.94 16.87 -0.38
C GLN A 19 6.29 16.34 -1.78
N GLN A 20 7.36 15.55 -1.89
CA GLN A 20 7.70 14.89 -3.15
C GLN A 20 6.58 13.93 -3.58
N LEU A 21 5.95 13.22 -2.63
CA LEU A 21 4.82 12.36 -2.93
C LEU A 21 3.61 13.16 -3.43
N ASP A 22 3.31 14.32 -2.84
CA ASP A 22 2.26 15.24 -3.32
C ASP A 22 2.51 15.65 -4.77
N GLU A 23 3.75 16.04 -5.06
CA GLU A 23 4.13 16.46 -6.41
C GLU A 23 4.10 15.32 -7.44
N ILE A 24 4.34 14.07 -7.02
CA ILE A 24 4.26 12.88 -7.87
C ILE A 24 2.80 12.51 -8.15
N LEU A 25 1.93 12.68 -7.15
CA LEU A 25 0.51 12.29 -7.19
C LEU A 25 -0.43 13.45 -7.55
N LEU A 26 0.12 14.61 -7.91
CA LEU A 26 -0.66 15.79 -8.29
C LEU A 26 -1.45 15.49 -9.58
N GLY A 27 -2.75 15.77 -9.56
CA GLY A 27 -3.61 15.60 -10.74
C GLY A 27 -3.27 16.57 -11.87
N ASP A 28 -3.67 16.24 -13.10
CA ASP A 28 -3.49 17.11 -14.27
C ASP A 28 -4.23 18.46 -14.13
N ASP A 29 -5.27 18.51 -13.28
CA ASP A 29 -6.02 19.69 -12.91
C ASP A 29 -5.38 20.51 -11.77
N GLY A 30 -4.22 20.06 -11.26
CA GLY A 30 -3.53 20.66 -10.12
C GLY A 30 -4.16 20.35 -8.77
N ALA A 31 -5.13 19.43 -8.70
CA ALA A 31 -5.73 19.03 -7.44
C ALA A 31 -4.79 18.13 -6.63
N THR A 32 -4.62 18.46 -5.35
CA THR A 32 -3.95 17.59 -4.37
C THR A 32 -4.83 16.40 -4.02
N LEU A 33 -4.21 15.23 -3.95
CA LEU A 33 -4.90 13.99 -3.61
C LEU A 33 -5.40 14.01 -2.15
N PRO A 34 -6.67 13.66 -1.88
CA PRO A 34 -7.19 13.62 -0.51
C PRO A 34 -6.47 12.55 0.31
N LEU A 35 -6.41 12.78 1.63
CA LEU A 35 -5.76 11.87 2.59
C LEU A 35 -4.28 11.60 2.27
N LEU A 36 -3.57 12.61 1.78
CA LEU A 36 -2.17 12.48 1.38
C LEU A 36 -1.26 12.00 2.53
N GLN A 37 -1.56 12.38 3.77
CA GLN A 37 -0.79 11.95 4.93
C GLN A 37 -0.92 10.44 5.17
N GLU A 38 -2.14 9.92 5.07
CA GLU A 38 -2.46 8.50 5.24
C GLU A 38 -1.84 7.68 4.12
N ARG A 39 -1.86 8.19 2.88
CA ARG A 39 -1.20 7.54 1.73
C ARG A 39 0.31 7.51 1.88
N TYR A 40 0.90 8.61 2.33
CA TYR A 40 2.33 8.67 2.63
C TYR A 40 2.73 7.63 3.68
N LEU A 41 1.97 7.53 4.77
CA LEU A 41 2.21 6.52 5.81
C LEU A 41 2.04 5.10 5.26
N CYS A 42 1.01 4.86 4.45
CA CYS A 42 0.78 3.56 3.81
C CYS A 42 1.94 3.14 2.91
N LEU A 43 2.47 4.06 2.10
CA LEU A 43 3.62 3.81 1.23
C LEU A 43 4.87 3.48 2.05
N GLN A 44 5.19 4.33 3.04
CA GLN A 44 6.37 4.18 3.88
C GLN A 44 6.39 2.85 4.64
N GLN A 45 5.26 2.49 5.25
CA GLN A 45 5.15 1.24 5.98
C GLN A 45 5.19 0.01 5.06
N SER A 46 4.54 0.10 3.89
CA SER A 46 4.58 -1.00 2.91
C SER A 46 6.00 -1.21 2.39
N ALA A 47 6.74 -0.13 2.09
CA ALA A 47 8.13 -0.20 1.68
C ALA A 47 9.03 -0.79 2.78
N ASP A 48 8.82 -0.40 4.05
CA ASP A 48 9.55 -0.94 5.21
C ASP A 48 9.33 -2.45 5.38
N VAL A 49 8.07 -2.90 5.32
CA VAL A 49 7.71 -4.33 5.40
C VAL A 49 8.33 -5.11 4.25
N LEU A 50 8.24 -4.59 3.02
CA LEU A 50 8.82 -5.22 1.84
C LEU A 50 10.34 -5.34 1.95
N LEU A 51 11.04 -4.30 2.38
CA LEU A 51 12.50 -4.34 2.54
C LEU A 51 12.93 -5.31 3.64
N LYS A 52 12.28 -5.27 4.81
CA LYS A 52 12.67 -6.09 5.97
C LYS A 52 12.31 -7.57 5.81
N LYS A 53 11.12 -7.89 5.34
CA LYS A 53 10.61 -9.28 5.27
C LYS A 53 10.77 -9.91 3.89
N TYR A 54 10.67 -9.11 2.84
CA TYR A 54 10.53 -9.60 1.46
C TYR A 54 11.64 -9.11 0.52
N LYS A 55 12.78 -8.64 1.07
CA LYS A 55 13.95 -8.18 0.29
C LYS A 55 13.61 -7.13 -0.77
N GLY A 56 12.63 -6.28 -0.48
CA GLY A 56 12.16 -5.21 -1.37
C GLY A 56 11.28 -5.68 -2.53
N ASN A 57 10.89 -6.96 -2.61
CA ASN A 57 10.13 -7.49 -3.74
C ASN A 57 8.87 -8.26 -3.31
N PHE A 58 7.71 -7.80 -3.76
CA PHE A 58 6.41 -8.42 -3.49
C PHE A 58 6.27 -9.86 -4.04
N VAL A 59 7.06 -10.24 -5.05
CA VAL A 59 7.12 -11.63 -5.54
C VAL A 59 7.45 -12.61 -4.41
N ASN A 60 8.25 -12.21 -3.43
CA ASN A 60 8.55 -13.07 -2.28
C ASN A 60 7.32 -13.31 -1.39
N CYS A 61 6.37 -12.37 -1.30
CA CYS A 61 5.07 -12.60 -0.64
C CYS A 61 4.25 -13.68 -1.37
N ILE A 62 4.27 -13.65 -2.71
CA ILE A 62 3.54 -14.63 -3.55
C ILE A 62 4.18 -16.01 -3.45
N LEU A 63 5.51 -16.08 -3.38
CA LEU A 63 6.22 -17.35 -3.18
C LEU A 63 5.93 -17.93 -1.79
N GLU A 64 5.88 -17.09 -0.75
CA GLU A 64 5.54 -17.51 0.62
C GLU A 64 4.10 -18.02 0.74
N SER A 65 3.17 -17.48 -0.05
CA SER A 65 1.78 -17.95 -0.06
C SER A 65 1.59 -19.32 -0.72
N ASN A 66 2.64 -19.91 -1.30
CA ASN A 66 2.60 -21.18 -2.02
C ASN A 66 1.49 -21.20 -3.09
N HIS A 67 1.35 -20.10 -3.83
CA HIS A 67 0.34 -19.91 -4.87
C HIS A 67 -1.12 -20.05 -4.40
N SER A 68 -1.38 -19.99 -3.09
CA SER A 68 -2.73 -19.96 -2.54
C SER A 68 -3.21 -18.53 -2.35
N ALA A 69 -4.29 -18.17 -3.03
CA ALA A 69 -4.92 -16.85 -2.87
C ALA A 69 -5.36 -16.60 -1.41
N GLN A 70 -5.85 -17.63 -0.72
CA GLN A 70 -6.25 -17.52 0.69
C GLN A 70 -5.05 -17.21 1.59
N LYS A 71 -3.94 -17.95 1.42
CA LYS A 71 -2.73 -17.70 2.22
C LYS A 71 -2.09 -16.35 1.88
N LEU A 72 -2.15 -15.94 0.62
CA LEU A 72 -1.66 -14.63 0.22
C LEU A 72 -2.45 -13.52 0.93
N LEU A 73 -3.77 -13.67 1.02
CA LEU A 73 -4.64 -12.76 1.73
C LEU A 73 -4.33 -12.71 3.23
N GLU A 74 -4.13 -13.87 3.86
CA GLU A 74 -3.69 -13.98 5.26
C GLU A 74 -2.37 -13.20 5.46
N ILE A 75 -1.34 -13.49 4.65
CA ILE A 75 -0.04 -12.79 4.68
C ILE A 75 -0.21 -11.28 4.52
N ILE A 76 -1.02 -10.83 3.56
CA ILE A 76 -1.25 -9.40 3.33
C ILE A 76 -1.90 -8.76 4.56
N SER A 77 -2.95 -9.37 5.10
CA SER A 77 -3.69 -8.85 6.25
C SER A 77 -2.85 -8.79 7.53
N GLU A 78 -1.90 -9.71 7.71
CA GLU A 78 -1.02 -9.78 8.87
C GLU A 78 0.16 -8.81 8.77
N ASN A 79 0.71 -8.64 7.56
CA ASN A 79 1.94 -7.87 7.36
C ASN A 79 1.70 -6.42 6.94
N PHE A 80 0.56 -6.12 6.33
CA PHE A 80 0.22 -4.79 5.83
C PHE A 80 -1.09 -4.33 6.48
N PHE A 81 -0.98 -3.72 7.67
CA PHE A 81 -2.16 -3.42 8.50
C PHE A 81 -3.21 -2.54 7.81
N HIS A 82 -2.79 -1.69 6.87
CA HIS A 82 -3.69 -0.82 6.12
C HIS A 82 -4.68 -1.57 5.21
N PHE A 83 -4.45 -2.85 4.93
CA PHE A 83 -5.39 -3.72 4.22
C PHE A 83 -6.35 -4.47 5.16
N ARG A 84 -6.14 -4.35 6.47
CA ARG A 84 -6.99 -4.95 7.49
C ARG A 84 -8.10 -3.98 7.86
N ASP A 85 -9.14 -3.96 7.04
CA ASP A 85 -10.40 -3.32 7.40
C ASP A 85 -11.23 -4.34 8.21
N GLU A 86 -11.54 -4.02 9.46
CA GLU A 86 -12.37 -4.84 10.33
C GLU A 86 -13.59 -4.02 10.71
N SER A 87 -14.77 -4.54 10.39
CA SER A 87 -16.04 -3.92 10.77
C SER A 87 -16.88 -4.91 11.57
N ILE A 88 -17.56 -4.39 12.59
CA ILE A 88 -18.47 -5.17 13.41
C ILE A 88 -19.82 -5.17 12.71
N TYR A 89 -20.28 -6.34 12.27
CA TYR A 89 -21.62 -6.53 11.72
C TYR A 89 -22.44 -7.42 12.65
N ASN A 90 -23.58 -6.93 13.14
CA ASN A 90 -24.47 -7.68 14.04
C ASN A 90 -23.77 -8.36 15.23
N ASN A 91 -22.90 -7.63 15.95
CA ASN A 91 -22.10 -8.12 17.09
C ASN A 91 -21.21 -9.35 16.77
N GLN A 92 -20.96 -9.62 15.49
CA GLN A 92 -19.99 -10.59 15.03
C GLN A 92 -18.82 -9.82 14.41
N THR A 93 -17.62 -10.04 14.94
CA THR A 93 -16.39 -9.57 14.31
C THR A 93 -16.11 -10.49 13.12
N GLY A 94 -16.43 -10.02 11.92
CA GLY A 94 -16.05 -10.68 10.67
C GLY A 94 -14.83 -9.97 10.09
N ASN A 95 -13.83 -10.73 9.65
CA ASN A 95 -12.77 -10.19 8.80
C ASN A 95 -13.37 -9.95 7.41
N VAL A 96 -13.93 -8.75 7.22
CA VAL A 96 -14.42 -8.30 5.92
C VAL A 96 -13.36 -7.39 5.34
N ILE A 97 -12.58 -7.90 4.39
CA ILE A 97 -11.59 -7.09 3.68
C ILE A 97 -12.35 -6.17 2.73
N TYR A 98 -12.64 -4.96 3.21
CA TYR A 98 -13.05 -3.83 2.39
C TYR A 98 -11.80 -3.01 2.07
N TYR A 99 -11.73 -2.45 0.86
CA TYR A 99 -10.69 -1.48 0.53
C TYR A 99 -11.11 -0.13 1.13
N PRO A 100 -10.47 0.38 2.20
CA PRO A 100 -10.72 1.75 2.61
C PRO A 100 -10.38 2.67 1.43
N VAL A 101 -11.18 3.71 1.21
CA VAL A 101 -11.02 4.67 0.09
C VAL A 101 -9.58 5.20 -0.02
N ALA A 102 -8.85 5.27 1.10
CA ALA A 102 -7.43 5.64 1.14
C ALA A 102 -6.47 4.67 0.44
N CYS A 103 -6.78 3.36 0.39
CA CYS A 103 -5.95 2.33 -0.25
C CYS A 103 -6.44 2.00 -1.67
N GLY A 104 -7.74 2.18 -1.95
CA GLY A 104 -8.35 1.93 -3.26
C GLY A 104 -7.74 2.77 -4.39
N ASP A 105 -7.42 4.05 -4.14
CA ASP A 105 -6.90 4.90 -5.23
C ASP A 105 -5.43 4.64 -5.59
N ILE A 106 -4.69 3.84 -4.82
CA ILE A 106 -3.32 3.43 -5.19
C ILE A 106 -3.36 2.34 -6.29
N LEU A 107 -4.44 1.54 -6.35
CA LEU A 107 -4.62 0.50 -7.38
C LEU A 107 -5.47 0.98 -8.58
N CYS A 108 -6.17 2.11 -8.48
CA CYS A 108 -6.94 2.68 -9.59
C CYS A 108 -6.09 3.46 -10.62
N TRP A 109 -4.77 3.57 -10.42
CA TRP A 109 -3.84 4.27 -11.31
C TRP A 109 -2.74 3.36 -11.88
N VAL A 110 -2.98 2.05 -11.92
CA VAL A 110 -2.17 1.08 -12.68
C VAL A 110 -3.03 0.38 -13.72
#